data_AF-A0A1B9AH00-F1
#
_entry.id   AF-A0A1B9AH00-F1
#
_cell.length_a   1.000
_cell.length_b   1.000
_cell.length_c   1.000
_cell.angle_alpha   90.00
_cell.angle_beta   90.00
_cell.angle_gamma   90.00
#
_symmetry.space_group_name_H-M   'P 1'
#
loop_
_entity.id
_entity.type
_entity.pdbx_description
1 polymer ?
#
loop_
_entity_poly.entity_id
_entity_poly.type
_entity_poly.pdbx_seq_one_letter_code
_entity_poly.pdbx_strand_id
1 'polypeptide(L)'
;MKKWIILLLTIILAGCQNPFQQTHVEIDWVDFIKWNGEEYNGILEGVISDSSHIGKKVGEVKFRVADNVSDTNYKIKNGDAAYHEKGTALYEIKGLPGYLAVKDSEAINGYRVYYARGEKDEYKWHFKDMPVDKVNRIQLYQSYTAEGNKLLKDLKDVEEVGRFMQMLKESEPRSSFQPNMQNGDPTYYDIVLYTGETIAYKYGMAYDGQTYYWSPWDTSILSNDIEQFMN
;
A
#
# COMPACT_ATOMS: atom_id res chain seq x y z
N MET A 1 20.37 56.62 39.56
CA MET A 1 19.04 56.01 39.32
C MET A 1 18.83 55.55 37.87
N LYS A 2 19.18 56.35 36.84
CA LYS A 2 18.99 55.99 35.41
C LYS A 2 19.83 54.80 34.89
N LYS A 3 20.99 54.53 35.49
CA LYS A 3 21.88 53.41 35.10
C LYS A 3 21.45 52.03 35.64
N TRP A 4 20.61 51.98 36.67
CA TRP A 4 20.10 50.71 37.24
C TRP A 4 18.84 50.21 36.51
N ILE A 5 18.12 51.10 35.83
CA ILE A 5 16.95 50.76 35.01
C ILE A 5 17.37 50.01 33.74
N ILE A 6 18.53 50.34 33.17
CA ILE A 6 19.05 49.71 31.95
C ILE A 6 19.49 48.26 32.22
N LEU A 7 20.02 47.97 33.42
CA LEU A 7 20.44 46.62 33.80
C LEU A 7 19.26 45.69 34.13
N LEU A 8 18.12 46.24 34.55
CA LEU A 8 16.89 45.47 34.78
C LEU A 8 16.18 45.13 33.46
N LEU A 9 16.29 45.99 32.44
CA LEU A 9 15.70 45.76 31.12
C LEU A 9 16.39 44.62 30.36
N THR A 10 17.69 44.41 30.53
CA THR A 10 18.42 43.35 29.81
C THR A 10 18.10 41.93 30.31
N ILE A 11 17.66 41.78 31.56
CA ILE A 11 17.31 40.47 32.15
C ILE A 11 15.92 40.00 31.68
N ILE A 12 15.03 40.92 31.31
CA ILE A 12 13.67 40.59 30.83
C ILE A 12 13.68 40.14 29.35
N LEU A 13 14.71 40.51 28.57
CA LEU A 13 14.87 40.07 27.17
C LEU A 13 15.46 38.66 27.01
N ALA A 14 15.87 37.98 28.08
CA ALA A 14 16.38 36.61 28.05
C ALA A 14 15.31 35.54 28.36
N GLY A 15 14.03 35.91 28.45
CA GLY A 15 12.93 35.00 28.75
C GLY A 15 12.07 34.73 27.51
N CYS A 16 12.38 33.65 26.78
CA CYS A 16 11.44 32.80 26.03
C CYS A 16 12.21 31.76 25.18
N GLN A 17 13.02 30.90 25.81
CA GLN A 17 13.24 29.57 25.25
C GLN A 17 12.40 28.63 26.10
N ASN A 18 11.27 28.20 25.52
CA ASN A 18 10.33 27.29 26.14
C ASN A 18 11.04 25.93 26.30
N PRO A 19 11.37 25.47 27.53
CA PRO A 19 12.04 24.17 27.73
C PRO A 19 11.12 22.99 27.43
N PHE A 20 9.89 23.25 26.97
CA PHE A 20 8.87 22.29 26.59
C PHE A 20 8.58 22.27 25.08
N GLN A 21 9.45 22.80 24.22
CA GLN A 21 9.41 22.40 22.81
C GLN A 21 9.92 20.96 22.70
N GLN A 22 9.03 20.00 22.98
CA GLN A 22 9.21 18.64 22.52
C GLN A 22 9.31 18.70 21.00
N THR A 23 10.53 18.57 20.47
CA THR A 23 10.74 18.26 19.07
C THR A 23 10.07 16.92 18.80
N HIS A 24 8.85 16.96 18.28
CA HIS A 24 8.17 15.79 17.79
C HIS A 24 8.90 15.33 16.53
N VAL A 25 9.69 14.27 16.66
CA VAL A 25 10.27 13.57 15.52
C VAL A 25 9.22 12.59 15.02
N GLU A 26 8.73 12.83 13.81
CA GLU A 26 7.87 11.90 13.08
C GLU A 26 8.76 11.08 12.14
N ILE A 27 8.70 9.75 12.28
CA ILE A 27 9.46 8.81 11.45
C ILE A 27 8.46 8.16 10.49
N ASP A 28 8.67 8.36 9.20
CA ASP A 28 7.95 7.64 8.16
C ASP A 28 8.53 6.23 7.98
N TRP A 29 7.73 5.21 8.29
CA TRP A 29 8.16 3.82 8.28
C TRP A 29 7.80 3.17 6.94
N VAL A 30 8.67 2.35 6.40
CA VAL A 30 8.25 1.39 5.36
C VAL A 30 7.33 0.36 6.00
N ASP A 31 6.29 -0.12 5.30
CA ASP A 31 5.46 -1.21 5.84
C ASP A 31 6.28 -2.50 5.97
N PHE A 32 6.71 -2.81 7.20
CA PHE A 32 7.57 -3.95 7.51
C PHE A 32 7.05 -4.78 8.69
N ILE A 33 7.51 -6.03 8.74
CA ILE A 33 7.40 -6.94 9.90
C ILE A 33 8.76 -7.60 10.12
N LYS A 34 9.34 -7.48 11.32
CA LYS A 34 10.56 -8.20 11.70
C LYS A 34 10.18 -9.48 12.43
N TRP A 35 10.36 -10.64 11.81
CA TRP A 35 9.98 -11.92 12.40
C TRP A 35 11.05 -12.99 12.18
N ASN A 36 11.34 -13.75 13.23
CA ASN A 36 12.29 -14.88 13.20
C ASN A 36 13.67 -14.58 12.57
N GLY A 37 14.21 -13.37 12.78
CA GLY A 37 15.49 -12.94 12.24
C GLY A 37 15.42 -12.33 10.83
N GLU A 38 14.28 -12.44 10.15
CA GLU A 38 14.03 -11.90 8.82
C GLU A 38 13.19 -10.61 8.91
N GLU A 39 13.40 -9.71 7.96
CA GLU A 39 12.56 -8.52 7.75
C GLU A 39 11.67 -8.80 6.56
N TYR A 40 10.37 -8.56 6.70
CA TYR A 40 9.39 -8.75 5.65
C TYR A 40 8.80 -7.40 5.27
N ASN A 41 8.71 -7.10 3.97
CA ASN A 41 8.10 -5.87 3.48
C ASN A 41 6.70 -6.15 2.95
N GLY A 42 5.77 -5.22 3.17
CA GLY A 42 4.42 -5.29 2.61
C GLY A 42 4.45 -5.24 1.08
N ILE A 43 3.55 -6.00 0.45
CA ILE A 43 3.32 -5.98 -1.00
C ILE A 43 2.02 -5.22 -1.25
N LEU A 44 2.11 -3.98 -1.72
CA LEU A 44 0.93 -3.16 -2.00
C LEU A 44 0.13 -3.68 -3.21
N GLU A 45 0.85 -4.23 -4.19
CA GLU A 45 0.41 -4.71 -5.50
C GLU A 45 0.11 -6.22 -5.49
N GLY A 46 0.15 -6.84 -4.30
CA GLY A 46 -0.08 -8.27 -4.12
C GLY A 46 -1.35 -8.51 -3.31
N VAL A 47 -2.22 -9.37 -3.83
CA VAL A 47 -3.45 -9.79 -3.15
C VAL A 47 -3.43 -11.31 -3.02
N ILE A 48 -3.77 -11.86 -1.84
CA ILE A 48 -3.94 -13.30 -1.73
C ILE A 48 -5.06 -13.74 -2.68
N SER A 49 -4.81 -14.68 -3.58
CA SER A 49 -5.79 -15.01 -4.62
C SER A 49 -7.01 -15.74 -4.06
N ASP A 50 -6.83 -16.48 -2.97
CA ASP A 50 -7.90 -17.15 -2.23
C ASP A 50 -7.47 -17.38 -0.78
N SER A 51 -8.38 -17.14 0.18
CA SER A 51 -8.10 -17.31 1.61
C SER A 51 -7.74 -18.75 2.01
N SER A 52 -8.09 -19.75 1.20
CA SER A 52 -7.68 -21.15 1.38
C SER A 52 -6.17 -21.34 1.26
N HIS A 53 -5.43 -20.39 0.66
CA HIS A 53 -3.97 -20.41 0.64
C HIS A 53 -3.32 -19.99 1.97
N ILE A 54 -4.09 -19.46 2.91
CA ILE A 54 -3.58 -19.12 4.24
C ILE A 54 -3.32 -20.40 5.05
N GLY A 55 -2.11 -20.51 5.60
CA GLY A 55 -1.65 -21.63 6.42
C GLY A 55 -1.85 -21.38 7.92
N LYS A 56 -1.02 -22.06 8.73
CA LYS A 56 -1.09 -21.94 10.19
C LYS A 56 -0.53 -20.59 10.68
N LYS A 57 -0.94 -20.20 11.89
CA LYS A 57 -0.28 -19.10 12.62
C LYS A 57 1.17 -19.48 12.89
N VAL A 58 2.11 -18.63 12.48
CA VAL A 58 3.56 -18.81 12.68
C VAL A 58 4.13 -17.84 13.70
N GLY A 59 3.40 -16.78 14.03
CA GLY A 59 3.87 -15.75 14.94
C GLY A 59 2.81 -14.75 15.32
N GLU A 60 3.25 -13.72 16.03
CA GLU A 60 2.44 -12.56 16.36
C GLU A 60 3.32 -11.31 16.52
N VAL A 61 2.74 -10.17 16.20
CA VAL A 61 3.35 -8.87 16.43
C VAL A 61 3.47 -8.62 17.93
N LYS A 62 4.64 -8.20 18.38
CA LYS A 62 4.94 -7.89 19.78
C LYS A 62 4.94 -6.40 20.06
N PHE A 63 5.19 -5.57 19.04
CA PHE A 63 5.30 -4.13 19.18
C PHE A 63 5.01 -3.43 17.84
N ARG A 64 4.14 -2.42 17.85
CA ARG A 64 3.92 -1.51 16.73
C ARG A 64 4.93 -0.37 16.84
N VAL A 65 5.75 -0.11 15.82
CA VAL A 65 6.75 0.97 15.88
C VAL A 65 6.18 2.33 15.51
N ALA A 66 5.24 2.40 14.55
CA ALA A 66 4.57 3.65 14.21
C ALA A 66 3.91 4.23 15.46
N ASP A 67 4.04 5.55 15.62
CA ASP A 67 3.57 6.36 16.76
C ASP A 67 4.15 6.01 18.15
N ASN A 68 4.97 4.95 18.25
CA ASN A 68 5.54 4.47 19.52
C ASN A 68 7.07 4.64 19.58
N VAL A 69 7.71 4.98 18.47
CA VAL A 69 9.15 5.20 18.36
C VAL A 69 9.42 6.56 17.76
N SER A 70 10.13 7.40 18.52
CA SER A 70 10.62 8.73 18.08
C SER A 70 12.15 8.81 18.00
N ASP A 71 12.87 7.77 18.42
CA ASP A 71 14.33 7.68 18.28
C ASP A 71 14.70 7.26 16.86
N THR A 72 15.31 8.16 16.10
CA THR A 72 15.78 7.90 14.73
C THR A 72 16.88 6.84 14.66
N ASN A 73 17.50 6.48 15.79
CA ASN A 73 18.50 5.42 15.88
C ASN A 73 17.91 4.06 16.28
N TYR A 74 16.60 3.97 16.45
CA TYR A 74 15.93 2.74 16.83
C TYR A 74 16.30 1.59 15.90
N LYS A 75 16.65 0.45 16.50
CA LYS A 75 16.99 -0.78 15.77
C LYS A 75 15.82 -1.74 15.86
N ILE A 76 15.18 -1.96 14.72
CA ILE A 76 14.10 -2.94 14.57
C ILE A 76 14.54 -4.32 15.09
N LYS A 77 13.66 -5.00 15.80
CA LYS A 77 13.93 -6.30 16.43
C LYS A 77 12.78 -7.27 16.22
N ASN A 78 13.04 -8.56 16.44
CA ASN A 78 12.02 -9.60 16.24
C ASN A 78 10.73 -9.34 17.04
N GLY A 79 9.61 -9.31 16.33
CA GLY A 79 8.29 -8.98 16.84
C GLY A 79 7.85 -7.55 16.55
N ASP A 80 8.71 -6.69 16.01
CA ASP A 80 8.32 -5.35 15.60
C ASP A 80 7.55 -5.40 14.27
N ALA A 81 6.52 -4.56 14.15
CA ALA A 81 5.84 -4.27 12.88
C ALA A 81 5.65 -2.76 12.74
N ALA A 82 5.72 -2.25 11.51
CA ALA A 82 5.52 -0.83 11.22
C ALA A 82 4.15 -0.36 11.72
N TYR A 83 3.08 -0.97 11.20
CA TYR A 83 1.72 -0.48 11.37
C TYR A 83 0.78 -1.45 12.09
N HIS A 84 1.16 -2.73 12.25
CA HIS A 84 0.29 -3.72 12.90
C HIS A 84 0.34 -3.61 14.42
N GLU A 85 -0.83 -3.71 15.05
CA GLU A 85 -0.95 -3.68 16.51
C GLU A 85 -0.37 -4.94 17.17
N LYS A 86 0.07 -4.79 18.43
CA LYS A 86 0.53 -5.91 19.25
C LYS A 86 -0.57 -6.99 19.36
N GLY A 87 -0.19 -8.25 19.19
CA GLY A 87 -1.09 -9.40 19.21
C GLY A 87 -1.63 -9.78 17.84
N THR A 88 -1.41 -8.96 16.80
CA THR A 88 -1.77 -9.29 15.43
C THR A 88 -1.08 -10.59 15.00
N ALA A 89 -1.86 -11.58 14.57
CA ALA A 89 -1.36 -12.89 14.19
C ALA A 89 -0.69 -12.86 12.80
N LEU A 90 0.46 -13.52 12.71
CA LEU A 90 1.20 -13.73 11.47
C LEU A 90 0.94 -15.16 10.98
N TYR A 91 0.59 -15.32 9.71
CA TYR A 91 0.30 -16.62 9.10
C TYR A 91 1.31 -16.93 8.00
N GLU A 92 1.65 -18.20 7.81
CA GLU A 92 2.34 -18.64 6.61
C GLU A 92 1.39 -18.65 5.41
N ILE A 93 1.94 -18.51 4.21
CA ILE A 93 1.22 -18.73 2.96
C ILE A 93 1.61 -20.10 2.41
N LYS A 94 0.62 -20.96 2.16
CA LYS A 94 0.84 -22.35 1.72
C LYS A 94 1.63 -22.37 0.41
N GLY A 95 2.73 -23.13 0.40
CA GLY A 95 3.57 -23.32 -0.78
C GLY A 95 4.47 -22.14 -1.14
N LEU A 96 4.47 -21.05 -0.35
CA LEU A 96 5.30 -19.86 -0.58
C LEU A 96 6.19 -19.56 0.65
N PRO A 97 7.31 -20.27 0.82
CA PRO A 97 8.29 -19.93 1.86
C PRO A 97 8.83 -18.51 1.62
N GLY A 98 9.11 -17.78 2.70
CA GLY A 98 9.53 -16.39 2.62
C GLY A 98 8.38 -15.38 2.49
N TYR A 99 7.12 -15.83 2.59
CA TYR A 99 5.97 -14.93 2.63
C TYR A 99 5.17 -15.07 3.92
N LEU A 100 4.60 -13.95 4.37
CA LEU A 100 3.67 -13.89 5.49
C LEU A 100 2.36 -13.27 5.04
N ALA A 101 1.28 -13.68 5.69
CA ALA A 101 -0.02 -13.05 5.58
C ALA A 101 -0.47 -12.51 6.93
N VAL A 102 -1.08 -11.33 6.90
CA VAL A 102 -1.69 -10.69 8.07
C VAL A 102 -3.13 -10.37 7.75
N LYS A 103 -4.06 -10.79 8.62
CA LYS A 103 -5.49 -10.55 8.41
C LYS A 103 -5.78 -9.05 8.48
N ASP A 104 -6.47 -8.54 7.48
CA ASP A 104 -6.90 -7.16 7.39
C ASP A 104 -8.27 -7.10 6.70
N SER A 105 -9.25 -6.51 7.36
CA SER A 105 -10.61 -6.35 6.82
C SER A 105 -10.69 -5.41 5.61
N GLU A 106 -9.73 -4.50 5.46
CA GLU A 106 -9.67 -3.57 4.33
C GLU A 106 -8.99 -4.19 3.10
N ALA A 107 -8.19 -5.25 3.30
CA ALA A 107 -7.53 -5.93 2.21
C ALA A 107 -8.52 -6.74 1.37
N ILE A 108 -8.36 -6.70 0.04
CA ILE A 108 -9.08 -7.61 -0.86
C ILE A 108 -8.70 -9.05 -0.48
N ASN A 109 -9.70 -9.92 -0.35
CA ASN A 109 -9.59 -11.28 0.16
C ASN A 109 -9.09 -11.40 1.63
N GLY A 110 -9.09 -10.29 2.38
CA GLY A 110 -8.99 -10.27 3.84
C GLY A 110 -7.60 -10.40 4.43
N TYR A 111 -6.55 -10.35 3.61
CA TYR A 111 -5.17 -10.46 4.07
C TYR A 111 -4.22 -9.54 3.31
N ARG A 112 -3.35 -8.83 4.05
CA ARG A 112 -2.14 -8.22 3.50
C ARG A 112 -1.05 -9.28 3.35
N VAL A 113 -0.26 -9.14 2.30
CA VAL A 113 0.86 -10.05 1.99
C VAL A 113 2.18 -9.34 2.23
N TYR A 114 3.12 -10.06 2.81
CA TYR A 114 4.48 -9.60 3.08
C TYR A 114 5.48 -10.60 2.51
N TYR A 115 6.63 -10.12 2.02
CA TYR A 115 7.72 -10.96 1.52
C TYR A 115 9.02 -10.69 2.28
N ALA A 116 9.80 -11.75 2.52
CA ALA A 116 11.09 -11.66 3.18
C ALA A 116 12.07 -10.88 2.30
N ARG A 117 12.70 -9.87 2.89
CA ARG A 117 13.73 -9.06 2.25
C ARG A 117 15.03 -9.86 2.14
N GLY A 118 15.53 -10.04 0.92
CA GLY A 118 16.82 -10.67 0.63
C GLY A 118 17.56 -9.98 -0.52
N GLU A 119 18.87 -10.17 -0.63
CA GLU A 119 19.73 -9.52 -1.64
C GLU A 119 19.48 -10.00 -3.09
N LYS A 120 18.60 -10.99 -3.31
CA LYS A 120 18.47 -11.71 -4.60
C LYS A 120 17.10 -11.63 -5.26
N ASP A 121 16.10 -11.05 -4.61
CA ASP A 121 14.76 -10.92 -5.19
C ASP A 121 14.47 -9.45 -5.44
N GLU A 122 14.69 -9.03 -6.69
CA GLU A 122 14.10 -7.80 -7.21
C GLU A 122 12.59 -7.84 -6.99
N TYR A 123 12.00 -6.71 -6.64
CA TYR A 123 10.56 -6.57 -6.50
C TYR A 123 9.89 -6.88 -7.86
N LYS A 124 9.10 -7.96 -7.95
CA LYS A 124 8.57 -8.53 -9.22
C LYS A 124 7.11 -8.19 -9.52
N TRP A 125 6.55 -7.19 -8.84
CA TRP A 125 5.11 -6.90 -8.93
C TRP A 125 4.76 -5.81 -9.93
N HIS A 126 5.74 -5.36 -10.73
CA HIS A 126 5.49 -4.44 -11.84
C HIS A 126 4.64 -5.10 -12.93
N PHE A 127 3.75 -4.31 -13.53
CA PHE A 127 2.88 -4.81 -14.59
C PHE A 127 3.65 -5.41 -15.78
N LYS A 128 4.81 -4.81 -16.12
CA LYS A 128 5.68 -5.28 -17.21
C LYS A 128 6.32 -6.66 -16.95
N ASP A 129 6.46 -7.05 -15.69
CA ASP A 129 7.14 -8.30 -15.27
C ASP A 129 6.14 -9.41 -14.95
N MET A 130 4.85 -9.07 -14.85
CA MET A 130 3.75 -10.01 -14.63
C MET A 130 3.55 -10.92 -15.86
N PRO A 131 3.21 -12.21 -15.67
CA PRO A 131 2.89 -13.12 -16.77
C PRO A 131 1.50 -12.80 -17.38
N VAL A 132 1.42 -11.73 -18.18
CA VAL A 132 0.18 -11.21 -18.79
C VAL A 132 -0.64 -12.27 -19.52
N ASP A 133 0.01 -13.26 -20.15
CA ASP A 133 -0.66 -14.30 -20.92
C ASP A 133 -1.28 -15.40 -20.04
N LYS A 134 -1.00 -15.40 -18.73
CA LYS A 134 -1.62 -16.31 -17.76
C LYS A 134 -2.86 -15.73 -17.10
N VAL A 135 -3.18 -14.45 -17.32
CA VAL A 135 -4.34 -13.80 -16.70
C VAL A 135 -5.61 -14.49 -17.21
N ASN A 136 -6.39 -15.05 -16.28
CA ASN A 136 -7.59 -15.84 -16.59
C ASN A 136 -8.86 -15.33 -15.89
N ARG A 137 -8.72 -14.39 -14.96
CA ARG A 137 -9.83 -13.75 -14.26
C ARG A 137 -9.40 -12.36 -13.82
N ILE A 138 -10.32 -11.41 -13.89
CA ILE A 138 -10.09 -10.03 -13.46
C ILE A 138 -11.22 -9.63 -12.51
N GLN A 139 -10.87 -9.05 -11.36
CA GLN A 139 -11.86 -8.40 -10.52
C GLN A 139 -11.59 -6.91 -10.45
N LEU A 140 -12.66 -6.14 -10.54
CA LEU A 140 -12.64 -4.68 -10.44
C LEU A 140 -13.35 -4.29 -9.17
N TYR A 141 -12.67 -3.52 -8.34
CA TYR A 141 -13.23 -2.98 -7.11
C TYR A 141 -13.26 -1.47 -7.20
N GLN A 142 -14.30 -0.84 -6.65
CA GLN A 142 -14.27 0.56 -6.27
C GLN A 142 -13.63 0.67 -4.88
N SER A 143 -12.60 1.48 -4.77
CA SER A 143 -11.83 1.68 -3.53
C SER A 143 -12.32 2.90 -2.76
N TYR A 144 -11.96 3.00 -1.48
CA TYR A 144 -12.33 4.10 -0.57
C TYR A 144 -13.85 4.38 -0.46
N THR A 145 -14.68 3.35 -0.57
CA THR A 145 -16.12 3.49 -0.28
C THR A 145 -16.37 3.45 1.24
N ALA A 146 -17.55 3.90 1.67
CA ALA A 146 -17.93 3.90 3.10
C ALA A 146 -17.91 2.49 3.73
N GLU A 147 -18.04 1.42 2.94
CA GLU A 147 -18.05 0.03 3.39
C GLU A 147 -16.73 -0.71 3.08
N GLY A 148 -15.70 0.01 2.61
CA GLY A 148 -14.43 -0.55 2.14
C GLY A 148 -14.42 -0.82 0.63
N ASN A 149 -13.65 -1.80 0.18
CA ASN A 149 -13.54 -2.12 -1.24
C ASN A 149 -14.83 -2.82 -1.74
N LYS A 150 -15.50 -2.21 -2.73
CA LYS A 150 -16.76 -2.73 -3.30
C LYS A 150 -16.48 -3.40 -4.63
N LEU A 151 -16.78 -4.70 -4.75
CA LEU A 151 -16.68 -5.42 -6.02
C LEU A 151 -17.69 -4.86 -7.05
N LEU A 152 -17.18 -4.43 -8.21
CA LEU A 152 -17.98 -3.96 -9.34
C LEU A 152 -18.18 -5.06 -10.38
N LYS A 153 -17.09 -5.74 -10.78
CA LYS A 153 -17.10 -6.81 -11.77
C LYS A 153 -16.17 -7.94 -11.40
N ASP A 154 -16.56 -9.13 -11.85
CA ASP A 154 -15.78 -10.37 -11.77
C ASP A 154 -15.76 -11.01 -13.17
N LEU A 155 -14.77 -10.63 -13.98
CA LEU A 155 -14.61 -11.07 -15.37
C LEU A 155 -13.95 -12.44 -15.39
N LYS A 156 -14.65 -13.42 -15.96
CA LYS A 156 -14.19 -14.81 -16.12
C LYS A 156 -14.28 -15.31 -17.56
N ASP A 157 -15.02 -14.60 -18.41
CA ASP A 157 -15.10 -14.91 -19.82
C ASP A 157 -13.77 -14.56 -20.51
N VAL A 158 -13.30 -15.46 -21.37
CA VAL A 158 -11.97 -15.33 -22.00
C VAL A 158 -11.92 -14.13 -22.96
N GLU A 159 -13.01 -13.82 -23.66
CA GLU A 159 -13.06 -12.69 -24.57
C GLU A 159 -13.11 -11.37 -23.80
N GLU A 160 -13.89 -11.30 -22.71
CA GLU A 160 -13.94 -10.12 -21.84
C GLU A 160 -12.59 -9.85 -21.15
N VAL A 161 -11.96 -10.90 -20.61
CA VAL A 161 -10.62 -10.80 -19.99
C VAL A 161 -9.61 -10.34 -21.04
N GLY A 162 -9.63 -10.93 -22.25
CA GLY A 162 -8.74 -10.54 -23.35
C GLY A 162 -8.91 -9.08 -23.75
N ARG A 163 -10.15 -8.61 -23.94
CA ARG A 163 -10.45 -7.22 -24.26
C ARG A 163 -10.00 -6.25 -23.17
N PHE A 164 -10.23 -6.58 -21.90
CA PHE A 164 -9.78 -5.74 -20.78
C PHE A 164 -8.25 -5.64 -20.75
N MET A 165 -7.56 -6.78 -20.84
CA MET A 165 -6.10 -6.82 -20.86
C MET A 165 -5.52 -6.06 -22.06
N GLN A 166 -6.17 -6.09 -23.22
CA GLN A 166 -5.76 -5.32 -24.38
C GLN A 166 -5.80 -3.81 -24.09
N MET A 167 -6.87 -3.30 -23.48
CA MET A 167 -6.94 -1.88 -23.11
C MET A 167 -5.87 -1.46 -22.11
N LEU A 168 -5.50 -2.33 -21.16
CA LEU A 168 -4.37 -2.06 -20.26
C LEU A 168 -3.04 -1.98 -21.04
N LYS A 169 -2.79 -2.93 -21.94
CA LYS A 169 -1.57 -2.99 -22.76
C LYS A 169 -1.45 -1.81 -23.72
N GLU A 170 -2.58 -1.31 -24.23
CA GLU A 170 -2.66 -0.20 -25.18
C GLU A 170 -2.74 1.18 -24.49
N SER A 171 -2.71 1.22 -23.16
CA SER A 171 -2.70 2.49 -22.41
C SER A 171 -1.50 3.36 -22.78
N GLU A 172 -1.72 4.67 -22.80
CA GLU A 172 -0.69 5.65 -23.19
C GLU A 172 0.06 6.17 -21.96
N PRO A 173 1.37 5.94 -21.82
CA PRO A 173 2.14 6.50 -20.72
C PRO A 173 2.13 8.04 -20.77
N ARG A 174 1.74 8.67 -19.67
CA ARG A 174 1.74 10.12 -19.49
C ARG A 174 2.19 10.50 -18.09
N SER A 175 3.50 10.48 -17.87
CA SER A 175 4.11 10.79 -16.57
C SER A 175 3.83 12.22 -16.06
N SER A 176 3.55 13.17 -16.95
CA SER A 176 3.19 14.55 -16.59
C SER A 176 1.68 14.79 -16.47
N PHE A 177 0.86 13.73 -16.53
CA PHE A 177 -0.58 13.87 -16.39
C PHE A 177 -0.96 14.34 -14.98
N GLN A 178 -1.90 15.29 -14.92
CA GLN A 178 -2.47 15.77 -13.67
C GLN A 178 -3.98 15.52 -13.69
N PRO A 179 -4.52 14.72 -12.75
CA PRO A 179 -5.94 14.46 -12.67
C PRO A 179 -6.75 15.74 -12.49
N ASN A 180 -7.92 15.80 -13.12
CA ASN A 180 -8.87 16.90 -12.93
C ASN A 180 -9.56 16.80 -11.56
N MET A 181 -9.23 17.72 -10.66
CA MET A 181 -9.83 17.77 -9.31
C MET A 181 -10.88 18.88 -9.13
N GLN A 182 -11.39 19.47 -10.23
CA GLN A 182 -12.36 20.59 -10.13
C GLN A 182 -13.67 20.21 -9.44
N ASN A 183 -14.10 18.95 -9.59
CA ASN A 183 -15.37 18.45 -9.03
C ASN A 183 -15.16 17.52 -7.82
N GLY A 184 -13.98 17.58 -7.20
CA GLY A 184 -13.59 16.72 -6.06
C GLY A 184 -12.52 15.71 -6.43
N ASP A 185 -12.27 14.78 -5.51
CA ASP A 185 -11.28 13.73 -5.70
C ASP A 185 -11.71 12.74 -6.80
N PRO A 186 -10.74 12.15 -7.54
CA PRO A 186 -11.01 11.07 -8.47
C PRO A 186 -11.74 9.90 -7.80
N THR A 187 -12.56 9.19 -8.57
CA THR A 187 -13.06 7.89 -8.13
C THR A 187 -11.96 6.85 -8.32
N TYR A 188 -11.59 6.15 -7.25
CA TYR A 188 -10.52 5.17 -7.27
C TYR A 188 -11.05 3.74 -7.38
N TYR A 189 -10.25 2.91 -8.03
CA TYR A 189 -10.52 1.52 -8.29
C TYR A 189 -9.26 0.67 -8.10
N ASP A 190 -9.45 -0.60 -7.76
CA ASP A 190 -8.41 -1.61 -7.78
C ASP A 190 -8.73 -2.64 -8.86
N ILE A 191 -7.73 -2.91 -9.71
CA ILE A 191 -7.75 -3.98 -10.71
C ILE A 191 -6.99 -5.16 -10.14
N VAL A 192 -7.64 -6.30 -9.95
CA VAL A 192 -7.00 -7.54 -9.49
C VAL A 192 -6.92 -8.54 -10.65
N LEU A 193 -5.70 -8.91 -11.05
CA LEU A 193 -5.38 -9.80 -12.16
C LEU A 193 -4.95 -11.16 -11.63
N TYR A 194 -5.77 -12.19 -11.87
CA TYR A 194 -5.53 -13.55 -11.42
C TYR A 194 -4.82 -14.36 -12.51
N THR A 195 -3.66 -14.91 -12.16
CA THR A 195 -2.80 -15.72 -13.05
C THR A 195 -2.83 -17.21 -12.75
N GLY A 196 -3.64 -17.62 -11.75
CA GLY A 196 -3.63 -18.96 -11.16
C GLY A 196 -2.57 -19.16 -10.07
N GLU A 197 -1.77 -18.13 -9.76
CA GLU A 197 -0.80 -18.16 -8.67
C GLU A 197 -1.44 -17.81 -7.32
N THR A 198 -0.75 -18.14 -6.22
CA THR A 198 -1.24 -17.92 -4.85
C THR A 198 -1.42 -16.44 -4.50
N ILE A 199 -0.67 -15.56 -5.15
CA ILE A 199 -0.78 -14.11 -5.00
C ILE A 199 -1.14 -13.55 -6.37
N ALA A 200 -2.29 -12.88 -6.45
CA ALA A 200 -2.74 -12.13 -7.61
C ALA A 200 -2.11 -10.73 -7.62
N TYR A 201 -2.08 -10.12 -8.81
CA TYR A 201 -1.50 -8.80 -9.02
C TYR A 201 -2.59 -7.73 -8.90
N LYS A 202 -2.31 -6.64 -8.20
CA LYS A 202 -3.24 -5.54 -7.97
C LYS A 202 -2.64 -4.22 -8.45
N TYR A 203 -3.41 -3.49 -9.24
CA TYR A 203 -3.03 -2.17 -9.75
C TYR A 203 -4.13 -1.14 -9.49
N GLY A 204 -3.73 0.05 -9.10
CA GLY A 204 -4.66 1.17 -8.92
C GLY A 204 -5.06 1.79 -10.26
N MET A 205 -6.34 2.10 -10.39
CA MET A 205 -6.94 2.86 -11.48
C MET A 205 -7.82 3.97 -10.90
N ALA A 206 -7.98 5.07 -11.60
CA ALA A 206 -8.83 6.17 -11.17
C ALA A 206 -9.54 6.84 -12.36
N TYR A 207 -10.63 7.52 -12.04
CA TYR A 207 -11.41 8.33 -12.96
C TYR A 207 -11.62 9.73 -12.37
N ASP A 208 -11.14 10.75 -13.06
CA ASP A 208 -11.20 12.15 -12.59
C ASP A 208 -12.46 12.92 -13.06
N GLY A 209 -13.46 12.20 -13.57
CA GLY A 209 -14.66 12.79 -14.16
C GLY A 209 -14.55 13.04 -15.66
N GLN A 210 -13.37 12.85 -16.26
CA GLN A 210 -13.16 12.96 -17.71
C GLN A 210 -12.30 11.84 -18.28
N THR A 211 -11.28 11.40 -17.54
CA THR A 211 -10.21 10.54 -18.03
C THR A 211 -10.01 9.36 -17.07
N TYR A 212 -10.00 8.15 -17.62
CA TYR A 212 -9.53 6.98 -16.90
C TYR A 212 -8.01 6.90 -17.00
N TYR A 213 -7.34 6.71 -15.86
CA TYR A 213 -5.90 6.55 -15.79
C TYR A 213 -5.53 5.51 -14.73
N TRP A 214 -4.36 4.93 -14.87
CA TRP A 214 -3.86 3.89 -13.97
C TRP A 214 -2.34 3.95 -13.84
N SER A 215 -1.80 3.21 -12.90
CA SER A 215 -0.37 3.27 -12.55
C SER A 215 0.31 1.89 -12.65
N PRO A 216 0.57 1.38 -13.87
CA PRO A 216 1.34 0.14 -14.06
C PRO A 216 2.81 0.27 -13.64
N TRP A 217 3.31 1.51 -13.64
CA TRP A 217 4.60 1.95 -13.12
C TRP A 217 4.56 3.47 -12.96
N ASP A 218 4.42 4.17 -14.09
CA ASP A 218 4.06 5.58 -14.17
C ASP A 218 2.60 5.72 -14.60
N THR A 219 2.03 6.91 -14.39
CA THR A 219 0.67 7.21 -14.84
C THR A 219 0.51 6.96 -16.34
N SER A 220 -0.51 6.18 -16.69
CA SER A 220 -0.90 5.87 -18.06
C SER A 220 -2.39 6.13 -18.26
N ILE A 221 -2.76 6.62 -19.44
CA ILE A 221 -4.15 6.95 -19.79
C ILE A 221 -4.80 5.75 -20.49
N LEU A 222 -6.01 5.41 -20.06
CA LEU A 222 -6.82 4.35 -20.63
C LEU A 222 -7.81 4.90 -21.66
N SER A 223 -8.18 4.08 -22.65
CA SER A 223 -9.34 4.38 -23.50
C SER A 223 -10.60 4.51 -22.66
N ASN A 224 -11.49 5.44 -23.01
CA ASN A 224 -12.80 5.58 -22.38
C ASN A 224 -13.68 4.34 -22.55
N ASP A 225 -13.37 3.45 -23.51
CA ASP A 225 -14.04 2.15 -23.65
C ASP A 225 -13.96 1.29 -22.38
N ILE A 226 -13.03 1.57 -21.47
CA ILE A 226 -12.94 0.90 -20.17
C ILE A 226 -14.21 1.09 -19.33
N GLU A 227 -14.98 2.17 -19.55
CA GLU A 227 -16.22 2.48 -18.84
C GLU A 227 -17.26 1.35 -18.96
N GLN A 228 -17.27 0.60 -20.07
CA GLN A 228 -18.18 -0.53 -20.24
C GLN A 228 -18.00 -1.64 -19.18
N PHE A 229 -16.85 -1.67 -18.49
CA PHE A 229 -16.54 -2.60 -17.41
C PHE A 229 -16.77 -2.00 -16.01
N MET A 230 -17.12 -0.72 -15.91
CA MET A 230 -17.26 -0.03 -14.61
C MET A 230 -18.72 0.08 -14.14
N ASN A 231 -19.68 -0.35 -14.96
CA ASN A 231 -21.13 -0.28 -14.72
C ASN A 231 -21.77 -1.63 -14.40
#